data_AF-W7MA99-F1
#
_entry.id   AF-W7MA99-F1
#
_cell.length_a   1.000
_cell.length_b   1.000
_cell.length_c   1.000
_cell.angle_alpha   90.00
_cell.angle_beta   90.00
_cell.angle_gamma   90.00
#
_symmetry.space_group_name_H-M   'P 1'
#
loop_
_entity.id
_entity.type
_entity.pdbx_description
1 polymer ?
#
loop_
_entity_poly.entity_id
_entity_poly.type
_entity_poly.pdbx_seq_one_letter_code
_entity_poly.pdbx_strand_id
1 'polypeptide(L)'
;MALMSWLLWEGQSLGAVVMMSSFMPLAETLMADDLGDGVSEDGLFERGSEEEAKTPLQRAIDELREEAELDRAPPMSSFPFLKTPVFVGHGRKDENVDYCHGLSAAKCLEHMGVEVEFKTYLVLNHWYCPEELGHRPVRFDYS
;
A
#
# COMPACT_ATOMS: atom_id res chain seq x y z
N MET A 1 -4.05 -2.42 9.59
CA MET A 1 -2.72 -2.30 10.22
C MET A 1 -1.61 -3.05 9.49
N ALA A 2 -1.79 -4.29 9.03
CA ALA A 2 -0.70 -5.07 8.41
C ALA A 2 0.01 -4.38 7.22
N LEU A 3 -0.76 -3.75 6.32
CA LEU A 3 -0.22 -3.06 5.15
C LEU A 3 0.68 -1.87 5.54
N MET A 4 0.21 -1.05 6.47
CA MET A 4 0.99 0.06 7.04
C MET A 4 2.27 -0.43 7.71
N SER A 5 2.16 -1.46 8.55
CA SER A 5 3.33 -2.05 9.21
C SER A 5 4.38 -2.57 8.23
N TRP A 6 3.97 -3.10 7.08
CA TRP A 6 4.89 -3.54 6.04
C TRP A 6 5.54 -2.38 5.28
N LEU A 7 4.79 -1.35 4.90
CA LEU A 7 5.35 -0.16 4.23
C LEU A 7 6.37 0.57 5.10
N LEU A 8 6.18 0.54 6.41
CA LEU A 8 7.05 1.16 7.42
C LEU A 8 8.10 0.19 7.97
N TRP A 9 8.22 -1.02 7.41
CA TRP A 9 9.17 -2.03 7.87
C TRP A 9 10.62 -1.63 7.54
N GLU A 10 11.42 -1.41 8.58
CA GLU A 10 12.86 -1.07 8.47
C GLU A 10 13.78 -2.28 8.65
N GLY A 11 13.23 -3.49 8.79
CA GLY A 11 14.00 -4.71 8.97
C GLY A 11 14.58 -5.26 7.66
N GLN A 12 14.92 -6.56 7.65
CA GLN A 12 15.40 -7.23 6.44
C GLN A 12 14.33 -7.25 5.33
N SER A 13 14.77 -7.25 4.08
CA SER A 13 13.87 -7.38 2.92
C SER A 13 13.03 -8.66 3.03
N LEU A 14 11.72 -8.51 2.85
CA LEU A 14 10.81 -9.65 2.81
C LEU A 14 10.83 -10.27 1.41
N GLY A 15 10.75 -11.60 1.34
CA GLY A 15 10.69 -12.30 0.05
C GLY A 15 9.35 -12.18 -0.66
N ALA A 16 8.28 -11.96 0.11
CA ALA A 16 6.91 -11.85 -0.38
C ALA A 16 6.00 -11.28 0.73
N VAL A 17 4.91 -10.61 0.33
CA VAL A 17 3.81 -10.27 1.24
C VAL A 17 2.49 -10.80 0.70
N VAL A 18 1.70 -11.42 1.58
CA VAL A 18 0.38 -11.94 1.28
C VAL A 18 -0.63 -11.19 2.15
N MET A 19 -1.58 -10.51 1.51
CA MET A 19 -2.64 -9.77 2.18
C MET A 19 -4.00 -10.31 1.77
N MET A 20 -4.83 -10.61 2.77
CA MET A 20 -6.22 -11.02 2.57
C MET A 20 -7.14 -9.94 3.09
N SER A 21 -8.14 -9.56 2.30
CA SER A 21 -9.16 -8.58 2.67
C SER A 21 -8.60 -7.25 3.20
N SER A 22 -7.56 -6.73 2.54
CA SER A 22 -6.82 -5.55 3.01
C SER A 22 -7.49 -4.22 2.68
N PHE A 23 -7.23 -3.22 3.53
CA PHE A 23 -7.57 -1.81 3.33
C PHE A 23 -6.30 -0.96 3.41
N MET A 24 -6.25 0.11 2.62
CA MET A 24 -5.15 1.08 2.60
C MET A 24 -5.61 2.41 3.22
N PRO A 25 -5.12 2.74 4.44
CA PRO A 25 -5.26 4.08 4.98
C PRO A 25 -4.62 5.12 4.07
N LEU A 26 -5.23 6.31 3.98
CA LEU A 26 -4.70 7.45 3.20
C LEU A 26 -4.51 7.17 1.71
N ALA A 27 -5.25 6.19 1.16
CA ALA A 27 -5.19 5.86 -0.26
C ALA A 27 -5.47 7.07 -1.16
N GLU A 28 -6.32 8.01 -0.74
CA GLU A 28 -6.58 9.24 -1.51
C GLU A 28 -5.34 10.12 -1.61
N THR A 29 -4.62 10.33 -0.50
CA THR A 29 -3.40 11.14 -0.51
C THR A 29 -2.27 10.48 -1.31
N LEU A 30 -2.15 9.16 -1.21
CA LEU A 30 -1.19 8.37 -1.98
C LEU A 30 -1.48 8.32 -3.48
N MET A 31 -2.70 8.65 -3.89
CA MET A 31 -3.16 8.61 -5.28
C MET A 31 -3.40 10.01 -5.86
N ALA A 32 -3.24 11.07 -5.05
CA ALA A 32 -3.54 12.44 -5.42
C ALA A 32 -2.61 13.00 -6.50
N ASP A 33 -1.49 12.34 -6.78
CA ASP A 33 -0.50 12.80 -7.76
C ASP A 33 -0.98 12.77 -9.23
N ASP A 34 -2.12 12.14 -9.53
CA ASP A 34 -2.71 12.11 -10.89
C ASP A 34 -3.76 13.23 -11.11
N LEU A 35 -4.15 13.97 -10.05
CA LEU A 35 -4.94 15.19 -10.17
C LEU A 35 -3.98 16.37 -10.34
N GLY A 36 -3.41 16.47 -11.53
CA GLY A 36 -2.52 17.56 -11.91
C GLY A 36 -3.09 18.95 -11.59
N ASP A 37 -2.16 19.86 -11.27
CA ASP A 37 -2.27 21.29 -11.53
C ASP A 37 -3.66 21.90 -11.27
N GLY A 38 -4.15 21.72 -10.06
CA GLY A 38 -5.36 22.36 -9.57
C GLY A 38 -5.09 22.92 -8.19
N VAL A 39 -4.75 24.21 -8.12
CA VAL A 39 -4.71 24.97 -6.87
C VAL A 39 -6.03 24.75 -6.13
N SER A 40 -6.03 23.88 -5.12
CA SER A 40 -7.09 23.85 -4.13
C SER A 40 -6.73 24.88 -3.07
N GLU A 41 -7.57 25.91 -2.98
CA GLU A 41 -7.43 27.09 -2.12
C GLU A 41 -7.70 26.78 -0.63
N ASP A 42 -7.20 25.66 -0.10
CA ASP A 42 -7.18 25.39 1.34
C ASP A 42 -5.74 25.33 1.83
N GLY A 43 -5.17 26.53 2.00
CA GLY A 43 -3.84 26.76 2.55
C GLY A 43 -3.80 26.54 4.05
N LEU A 44 -3.56 25.30 4.50
CA LEU A 44 -3.26 25.02 5.90
C LEU A 44 -2.27 23.86 6.10
N PHE A 45 -1.11 23.91 5.46
CA PHE A 45 0.10 23.34 6.06
C PHE A 45 1.27 24.29 5.81
N GLU A 46 1.81 24.81 6.91
CA GLU A 46 2.92 25.76 6.96
C GLU A 46 4.17 25.10 6.35
N ARG A 47 4.40 25.37 5.06
CA ARG A 47 5.51 24.79 4.29
C ARG A 47 6.83 25.43 4.72
N GLY A 48 7.42 24.89 5.78
CA GLY A 48 8.78 25.17 6.19
C GLY A 48 9.76 24.91 5.05
N SER A 49 10.60 25.90 4.76
CA SER A 49 11.49 26.02 3.61
C SER A 49 12.73 25.09 3.64
N GLU A 50 12.53 23.81 3.93
CA GLU A 50 13.58 22.76 3.92
C GLU A 50 13.22 21.58 2.99
N GLU A 51 12.23 21.75 2.10
CA GLU A 51 11.85 20.76 1.08
C GLU A 51 12.86 20.70 -0.08
N GLU A 52 14.00 20.08 0.17
CA GLU A 52 14.87 19.55 -0.87
C GLU A 52 14.13 18.37 -1.54
N ALA A 53 13.42 18.65 -2.63
CA ALA A 53 12.88 17.74 -3.66
C ALA A 53 12.51 16.30 -3.21
N LYS A 54 11.67 16.16 -2.17
CA LYS A 54 11.13 14.84 -1.80
C LYS A 54 10.23 14.31 -2.91
N THR A 55 10.40 13.04 -3.26
CA THR A 55 9.49 12.37 -4.20
C THR A 55 8.08 12.28 -3.61
N PRO A 56 7.03 12.23 -4.44
CA PRO A 56 5.67 12.09 -3.92
C PRO A 56 5.48 10.86 -3.03
N LEU A 57 6.10 9.73 -3.42
CA LEU A 57 6.16 8.53 -2.59
C LEU A 57 6.81 8.79 -1.22
N GLN A 58 7.91 9.55 -1.15
CA GLN A 58 8.54 9.91 0.13
C GLN A 58 7.62 10.76 1.01
N ARG A 59 6.88 11.70 0.42
CA ARG A 59 5.90 12.51 1.17
C ARG A 59 4.80 11.63 1.75
N ALA A 60 4.26 10.73 0.94
CA ALA A 60 3.21 9.84 1.41
C ALA A 60 3.71 8.86 2.49
N ILE A 61 4.94 8.33 2.38
CA ILE A 61 5.54 7.53 3.46
C ILE A 61 5.75 8.37 4.73
N ASP A 62 6.17 9.63 4.60
CA ASP A 62 6.32 10.53 5.75
C ASP A 62 4.98 10.76 6.47
N GLU A 63 3.88 10.91 5.73
CA GLU A 63 2.53 11.02 6.30
C GLU A 63 2.09 9.73 7.01
N LEU A 64 2.36 8.55 6.42
CA LEU A 64 2.07 7.27 7.07
C LEU A 64 2.86 7.09 8.37
N ARG A 65 4.09 7.62 8.43
CA ARG A 65 4.91 7.62 9.64
C ARG A 65 4.35 8.56 10.69
N GLU A 66 3.91 9.74 10.28
CA GLU A 66 3.25 10.72 11.17
C GLU A 66 1.98 10.14 11.79
N GLU A 67 1.11 9.51 10.98
CA GLU A 67 -0.09 8.80 11.46
C GLU A 67 0.26 7.63 12.41
N ALA A 68 1.41 7.00 12.21
CA ALA A 68 1.92 5.94 13.07
C ALA A 68 2.71 6.46 14.31
N GLU A 69 2.75 7.79 14.53
CA GLU A 69 3.55 8.44 15.57
C GLU A 69 5.05 8.08 15.53
N LEU A 70 5.58 7.90 14.31
CA LEU A 70 6.99 7.62 14.05
C LEU A 70 7.73 8.87 13.54
N ASP A 71 9.01 8.98 13.89
CA ASP A 71 9.89 10.02 13.34
C ASP A 71 9.96 9.94 11.82
N ARG A 72 9.99 11.09 11.14
CA ARG A 72 10.11 11.16 9.67
C ARG A 72 11.35 10.41 9.19
N ALA A 73 11.21 9.73 8.06
CA ALA A 73 12.34 9.00 7.49
C ALA A 73 13.38 10.00 6.93
N PRO A 74 14.68 9.68 7.03
CA PRO A 74 15.68 10.40 6.24
C PRO A 74 15.36 10.22 4.75
N PRO A 75 15.72 11.18 3.88
CA PRO A 75 15.50 11.05 2.45
C PRO A 75 16.20 9.79 1.93
N MET A 76 15.41 8.84 1.41
CA MET A 76 15.92 7.59 0.88
C MET A 76 15.93 7.62 -0.65
N SER A 77 16.96 7.02 -1.26
CA SER A 77 17.03 6.86 -2.71
C SER A 77 16.11 5.74 -3.23
N SER A 78 15.71 4.80 -2.38
CA SER A 78 14.81 3.70 -2.71
C SER A 78 14.23 3.09 -1.43
N PHE A 79 12.97 2.63 -1.50
CA PHE A 79 12.33 1.90 -0.40
C PHE A 79 12.51 0.39 -0.54
N PRO A 80 12.76 -0.37 0.55
CA PRO A 80 12.89 -1.83 0.51
C PRO A 80 11.63 -2.55 0.01
N PHE A 81 10.45 -2.02 0.32
CA PHE A 81 9.17 -2.64 -0.04
C PHE A 81 8.95 -2.70 -1.57
N LEU A 82 9.58 -1.82 -2.35
CA LEU A 82 9.46 -1.81 -3.83
C LEU A 82 9.97 -3.09 -4.48
N LYS A 83 10.85 -3.83 -3.80
CA LYS A 83 11.41 -5.10 -4.27
C LYS A 83 10.64 -6.32 -3.75
N THR A 84 9.66 -6.10 -2.88
CA THR A 84 8.90 -7.17 -2.25
C THR A 84 7.64 -7.41 -3.08
N PRO A 85 7.50 -8.56 -3.76
CA PRO A 85 6.27 -8.85 -4.48
C PRO A 85 5.10 -9.06 -3.52
N VAL A 86 3.91 -8.61 -3.93
CA VAL A 86 2.70 -8.61 -3.09
C VAL A 86 1.59 -9.40 -3.77
N PHE A 87 0.95 -10.28 -3.01
CA PHE A 87 -0.32 -10.90 -3.39
C PHE A 87 -1.45 -10.33 -2.53
N VAL A 88 -2.53 -9.91 -3.17
CA VAL A 88 -3.74 -9.40 -2.51
C VAL A 88 -4.93 -10.27 -2.91
N GLY A 89 -5.46 -11.03 -1.96
CA GLY A 89 -6.69 -11.81 -2.13
C GLY A 89 -7.88 -11.07 -1.51
N HIS A 90 -9.00 -11.01 -2.23
CA HIS A 90 -10.23 -10.40 -1.70
C HIS A 90 -11.49 -11.18 -2.11
N GLY A 91 -12.35 -11.46 -1.14
CA GLY A 91 -13.66 -12.07 -1.37
C GLY A 91 -14.68 -11.08 -1.94
N ARG A 92 -15.32 -11.40 -3.07
CA ARG A 92 -16.36 -10.52 -3.65
C ARG A 92 -17.58 -10.37 -2.74
N LYS A 93 -17.79 -11.34 -1.85
CA LYS A 93 -18.88 -11.35 -0.86
C LYS A 93 -18.35 -11.12 0.56
N ASP A 94 -17.18 -10.49 0.69
CA ASP A 94 -16.71 -10.04 1.99
C ASP A 94 -17.66 -8.95 2.53
N GLU A 95 -18.44 -9.31 3.56
CA GLU A 95 -19.41 -8.43 4.19
C GLU A 95 -18.77 -7.50 5.25
N ASN A 96 -17.51 -7.75 5.62
CA ASN A 96 -16.80 -7.00 6.65
C ASN A 96 -15.86 -5.93 6.05
N VAL A 97 -15.27 -6.22 4.89
CA VAL A 97 -14.42 -5.29 4.16
C VAL A 97 -14.87 -5.24 2.71
N ASP A 98 -15.47 -4.11 2.33
CA ASP A 98 -15.94 -3.90 0.96
C ASP A 98 -14.84 -4.22 -0.05
N TYR A 99 -15.19 -4.96 -1.09
CA TYR A 99 -14.30 -5.34 -2.18
C TYR A 99 -13.55 -4.14 -2.80
N CYS A 100 -14.21 -2.97 -2.83
CA CYS A 100 -13.61 -1.72 -3.30
C CYS A 100 -12.35 -1.34 -2.51
N HIS A 101 -12.29 -1.64 -1.20
CA HIS A 101 -11.11 -1.36 -0.39
C HIS A 101 -9.91 -2.22 -0.78
N GLY A 102 -10.11 -3.52 -1.00
CA GLY A 102 -9.05 -4.41 -1.48
C GLY A 102 -8.53 -4.00 -2.85
N LEU A 103 -9.45 -3.64 -3.76
CA LEU A 103 -9.09 -3.16 -5.09
C LEU A 103 -8.33 -1.83 -5.04
N SER A 104 -8.79 -0.87 -4.23
CA SER A 104 -8.11 0.41 -4.06
C SER A 104 -6.74 0.25 -3.42
N ALA A 105 -6.59 -0.64 -2.43
CA ALA A 105 -5.30 -0.95 -1.83
C ALA A 105 -4.31 -1.52 -2.85
N ALA A 106 -4.76 -2.47 -3.69
CA ALA A 106 -3.92 -3.04 -4.74
C ALA A 106 -3.47 -1.97 -5.75
N LYS A 107 -4.40 -1.14 -6.24
CA LYS A 107 -4.06 -0.03 -7.14
C LYS A 107 -3.10 0.96 -6.51
N CYS A 108 -3.25 1.24 -5.22
CA CYS A 108 -2.38 2.16 -4.49
C CYS A 108 -0.94 1.64 -4.47
N LEU A 109 -0.77 0.35 -4.20
CA LEU A 109 0.54 -0.29 -4.23
C LEU A 109 1.15 -0.31 -5.63
N GLU A 110 0.36 -0.60 -6.67
CA GLU A 110 0.81 -0.51 -8.06
C GLU A 110 1.26 0.91 -8.41
N HIS A 111 0.53 1.93 -7.96
CA HIS A 111 0.88 3.34 -8.16
C HIS A 111 2.20 3.72 -7.46
N MET A 112 2.46 3.16 -6.29
CA MET A 112 3.75 3.30 -5.58
C MET A 112 4.91 2.58 -6.27
N GLY A 113 4.65 1.81 -7.34
CA GLY A 113 5.65 1.04 -8.09
C GLY A 113 5.93 -0.36 -7.50
N VAL A 114 5.04 -0.86 -6.66
CA VAL A 114 5.12 -2.23 -6.11
C VAL A 114 4.55 -3.22 -7.13
N GLU A 115 5.17 -4.39 -7.24
CA GLU A 115 4.61 -5.50 -7.98
C GLU A 115 3.48 -6.18 -7.20
N VAL A 116 2.24 -6.11 -7.73
CA VAL A 116 1.03 -6.63 -7.08
C VAL A 116 0.33 -7.66 -7.96
N GLU A 117 -0.05 -8.79 -7.36
CA GLU A 117 -1.02 -9.75 -7.92
C GLU A 117 -2.33 -9.66 -7.13
N PHE A 118 -3.38 -9.10 -7.74
CA PHE A 118 -4.71 -9.03 -7.12
C PHE A 118 -5.62 -10.17 -7.59
N LYS A 119 -6.19 -10.92 -6.64
CA LYS A 119 -7.09 -12.04 -6.91
C LYS A 119 -8.44 -11.86 -6.23
N THR A 120 -9.50 -11.91 -7.04
CA THR A 120 -10.88 -11.92 -6.54
C THR A 120 -11.40 -13.33 -6.37
N TYR A 121 -11.98 -13.63 -5.21
CA TYR A 121 -12.65 -14.89 -4.93
C TYR A 121 -14.17 -14.69 -4.92
N LEU A 122 -14.87 -15.30 -5.89
CA LEU A 122 -16.29 -14.99 -6.19
C LEU A 122 -17.31 -15.43 -5.12
N VAL A 123 -16.96 -16.44 -4.33
CA VAL A 123 -17.85 -17.08 -3.34
C VAL A 123 -17.37 -16.94 -1.90
N LEU A 124 -16.28 -16.20 -1.68
CA LEU A 124 -15.67 -16.05 -0.37
C LEU A 124 -16.35 -14.94 0.44
N ASN A 125 -16.79 -15.29 1.66
CA ASN A 125 -17.06 -14.33 2.74
C ASN A 125 -15.72 -13.95 3.42
N HIS A 126 -15.72 -13.18 4.51
CA HIS A 126 -14.51 -12.69 5.22
C HIS A 126 -13.63 -13.77 5.91
N TRP A 127 -13.48 -14.95 5.33
CA TRP A 127 -12.71 -16.05 5.92
C TRP A 127 -11.97 -16.81 4.84
N TYR A 128 -10.75 -17.24 5.15
CA TYR A 128 -9.91 -17.99 4.21
C TYR A 128 -10.67 -19.22 3.68
N CYS A 129 -10.52 -19.53 2.38
CA CYS A 129 -10.97 -20.81 1.83
C CYS A 129 -9.79 -21.74 1.50
N PRO A 130 -10.05 -23.05 1.38
CA PRO A 130 -9.03 -23.99 0.89
C PRO A 130 -8.47 -23.60 -0.48
N GLU A 131 -9.26 -22.97 -1.37
CA GLU A 131 -8.73 -22.48 -2.65
C GLU A 131 -7.72 -21.33 -2.47
N GLU A 132 -7.89 -20.46 -1.48
CA GLU A 132 -6.92 -19.38 -1.16
C GLU A 132 -5.62 -19.94 -0.59
N LEU A 133 -5.71 -20.88 0.35
CA LEU A 133 -4.52 -21.51 0.95
C LEU A 133 -3.76 -22.41 -0.03
N GLY A 134 -4.48 -23.00 -0.99
CA GLY A 134 -3.89 -23.78 -2.07
C GLY A 134 -3.39 -22.93 -3.25
N HIS A 135 -3.74 -21.65 -3.30
CA HIS A 135 -3.29 -20.76 -4.36
C HIS A 135 -1.81 -20.47 -4.14
N ARG A 136 -0.98 -21.00 -5.04
CA ARG A 136 0.39 -20.57 -5.19
C ARG A 136 0.40 -19.36 -6.10
N PRO A 137 0.69 -18.15 -5.58
CA PRO A 137 0.83 -16.98 -6.42
C PRO A 137 1.96 -17.26 -7.39
N VAL A 138 1.71 -17.03 -8.68
CA VAL A 138 2.49 -17.59 -9.80
C VAL A 138 3.93 -17.02 -9.84
N ARG A 139 4.20 -16.01 -9.02
CA ARG A 139 5.44 -15.22 -9.07
C ARG A 139 6.34 -15.35 -7.83
N PHE A 140 5.95 -16.12 -6.81
CA PHE A 140 6.81 -16.38 -5.65
C PHE A 140 7.67 -17.65 -5.83
N ASP A 141 8.24 -17.85 -7.02
CA ASP A 141 9.24 -18.91 -7.21
C ASP A 141 10.52 -18.52 -6.46
N TYR A 142 10.74 -19.18 -5.33
CA TYR A 142 11.99 -19.08 -4.57
C TYR A 142 13.10 -19.76 -5.39
N SER A 143 13.99 -18.95 -5.99
CA SER A 143 15.27 -19.41 -6.55
C SER A 143 16.29 -19.72 -5.46
#